data_AF-A0A6G8ANN2-F1
#
_entry.id   AF-A0A6G8ANN2-F1
#
_cell.length_a   1.000
_cell.length_b   1.000
_cell.length_c   1.000
_cell.angle_alpha   90.00
_cell.angle_beta   90.00
_cell.angle_gamma   90.00
#
_symmetry.space_group_name_H-M   'P 1'
#
loop_
_entity.id
_entity.type
_entity.pdbx_description
1 polymer ?
#
loop_
_entity_poly.entity_id
_entity_poly.type
_entity_poly.pdbx_seq_one_letter_code
_entity_poly.pdbx_strand_id
1 'polypeptide(L)'
;MSITETIKDIRSTKGWDIQTFSREILVSQKTITDWENNIGYPTHGQLLRIAKATGIPADELLASDHEYSEQLMADKKKLQWQGIIFTLMLMSGVILLGSAIFGFLATGEIFWIPAAIGAFLLADGSLLAKKYFERK
;
A
#
# COMPACT_ATOMS: atom_id res chain seq x y z
N MET A 1 -17.81 -8.39 -5.78
CA MET A 1 -17.56 -8.53 -7.22
C MET A 1 -16.06 -8.71 -7.42
N SER A 2 -15.63 -9.30 -8.53
CA SER A 2 -14.21 -9.36 -8.94
C SER A 2 -14.02 -8.56 -10.23
N ILE A 3 -12.78 -8.18 -10.56
CA ILE A 3 -12.48 -7.53 -11.85
C ILE A 3 -13.04 -8.35 -13.04
N THR A 4 -13.03 -9.68 -12.91
CA THR A 4 -13.48 -10.64 -13.92
C THR A 4 -14.97 -10.47 -14.19
N GLU A 5 -15.76 -10.36 -13.13
CA GLU A 5 -17.20 -10.08 -13.21
C GLU A 5 -17.44 -8.68 -13.75
N THR A 6 -16.67 -7.69 -13.30
CA THR A 6 -16.76 -6.29 -13.76
C THR A 6 -16.50 -6.17 -15.27
N ILE A 7 -15.48 -6.84 -15.81
CA ILE A 7 -15.18 -6.83 -17.25
C ILE A 7 -16.34 -7.41 -18.06
N LYS A 8 -16.89 -8.54 -17.62
CA LYS A 8 -18.01 -9.21 -18.28
C LYS A 8 -19.28 -8.36 -18.22
N ASP A 9 -19.52 -7.71 -17.09
CA ASP A 9 -20.66 -6.82 -16.89
C ASP A 9 -20.57 -5.61 -17.82
N ILE A 10 -19.45 -4.88 -17.81
CA ILE A 10 -19.21 -3.72 -18.68
C ILE A 10 -19.43 -4.07 -20.16
N ARG A 11 -18.89 -5.21 -20.60
CA ARG A 11 -19.08 -5.69 -21.96
C ARG A 11 -20.57 -5.93 -22.26
N SER A 12 -21.28 -6.56 -21.34
CA SER A 12 -22.71 -6.88 -21.48
C SER A 12 -23.58 -5.62 -21.46
N THR A 13 -23.32 -4.66 -20.57
CA THR A 13 -24.05 -3.38 -20.47
C THR A 13 -23.91 -2.54 -21.73
N LYS A 14 -22.74 -2.55 -22.37
CA LYS A 14 -22.52 -1.86 -23.65
C LYS A 14 -22.98 -2.64 -24.88
N GLY A 15 -23.47 -3.88 -24.70
CA GLY A 15 -23.88 -4.76 -25.80
C GLY A 15 -22.72 -5.18 -26.70
N TRP A 16 -21.50 -5.20 -26.18
CA TRP A 16 -20.31 -5.56 -26.93
C TRP A 16 -20.11 -7.08 -26.94
N ASP A 17 -19.83 -7.65 -28.10
CA ASP A 17 -19.26 -8.98 -28.18
C ASP A 17 -17.75 -8.96 -27.86
N ILE A 18 -17.16 -10.13 -27.62
CA ILE A 18 -15.73 -10.25 -27.29
C ILE A 18 -14.86 -9.68 -28.42
N GLN A 19 -15.28 -9.82 -29.67
CA GLN A 19 -14.53 -9.37 -30.84
C GLN A 19 -14.50 -7.83 -30.94
N THR A 20 -15.61 -7.19 -30.65
CA THR A 20 -15.79 -5.74 -30.59
C THR A 20 -15.00 -5.20 -29.41
N PHE A 21 -15.18 -5.76 -28.22
CA PHE A 21 -14.42 -5.33 -27.05
C PHE A 21 -12.91 -5.48 -27.26
N SER A 22 -12.45 -6.59 -27.89
CA SER A 22 -11.04 -6.81 -28.22
C SER A 22 -10.44 -5.73 -29.11
N ARG A 23 -11.22 -5.21 -30.06
CA ARG A 23 -10.82 -4.11 -30.93
C ARG A 23 -10.79 -2.77 -30.19
N GLU A 24 -11.79 -2.49 -29.36
CA GLU A 24 -11.88 -1.23 -28.61
C GLU A 24 -10.69 -1.05 -27.64
N ILE A 25 -10.28 -2.13 -26.94
CA ILE A 25 -9.18 -2.06 -25.96
C ILE A 25 -7.84 -2.58 -26.51
N LEU A 26 -7.78 -2.92 -27.81
CA LEU A 26 -6.57 -3.36 -28.51
C LEU A 26 -5.86 -4.54 -27.83
N VAL A 27 -6.61 -5.59 -27.49
CA VAL A 27 -6.09 -6.86 -26.96
C VAL A 27 -6.65 -8.04 -27.75
N SER A 28 -6.10 -9.23 -27.59
CA SER A 28 -6.63 -10.41 -28.29
C SER A 28 -7.97 -10.84 -27.70
N GLN A 29 -8.86 -11.42 -28.52
CA GLN A 29 -10.11 -12.02 -28.04
C GLN A 29 -9.85 -13.09 -26.97
N LYS A 30 -8.82 -13.91 -27.19
CA LYS A 30 -8.37 -14.93 -26.22
C LYS A 30 -8.04 -14.29 -24.87
N THR A 31 -7.38 -13.15 -24.85
CA THR A 31 -7.04 -12.43 -23.62
C THR A 31 -8.30 -12.02 -22.84
N ILE A 32 -9.33 -11.50 -23.52
CA ILE A 32 -10.61 -11.17 -22.87
C ILE A 32 -11.30 -12.43 -22.36
N THR A 33 -11.34 -13.49 -23.17
CA THR A 33 -11.91 -14.77 -22.74
C THR A 33 -11.18 -15.35 -21.53
N ASP A 34 -9.85 -15.28 -21.51
CA ASP A 34 -9.04 -15.74 -20.39
C ASP A 34 -9.41 -14.93 -19.12
N TRP A 35 -9.48 -13.59 -19.20
CA TRP A 35 -9.93 -12.75 -18.08
C TRP A 35 -11.35 -13.08 -17.62
N GLU A 36 -12.32 -13.20 -18.52
CA GLU A 36 -13.72 -13.54 -18.18
C GLU A 36 -13.88 -14.94 -17.56
N ASN A 37 -12.88 -15.81 -17.75
CA ASN A 37 -12.80 -17.15 -17.14
C ASN A 37 -11.86 -17.21 -15.93
N ASN A 38 -11.46 -16.05 -15.38
CA ASN A 38 -10.56 -15.94 -14.23
C ASN A 38 -9.14 -16.51 -14.48
N ILE A 39 -8.69 -16.45 -15.74
CA ILE A 39 -7.35 -16.86 -16.18
C ILE A 39 -6.54 -15.60 -16.48
N GLY A 40 -5.68 -15.23 -15.54
CA GLY A 40 -4.85 -14.03 -15.63
C GLY A 40 -5.63 -12.74 -15.35
N TYR A 41 -4.91 -11.62 -15.38
CA TYR A 41 -5.43 -10.31 -14.94
C TYR A 41 -5.03 -9.21 -15.94
N PRO A 42 -5.88 -8.18 -16.16
CA PRO A 42 -5.48 -7.04 -16.99
C PRO A 42 -4.33 -6.27 -16.35
N THR A 43 -3.24 -6.09 -17.10
CA THR A 43 -2.11 -5.24 -16.67
C THR A 43 -2.54 -3.78 -16.51
N HIS A 44 -1.74 -2.96 -15.81
CA HIS A 44 -2.00 -1.52 -15.66
C HIS A 44 -2.32 -0.80 -16.99
N GLY A 45 -1.56 -1.09 -18.04
CA GLY A 45 -1.81 -0.50 -19.37
C GLY A 45 -3.13 -0.94 -19.99
N GLN A 46 -3.57 -2.18 -19.73
CA GLN A 46 -4.85 -2.71 -20.22
C GLN A 46 -6.03 -2.14 -19.44
N LEU A 47 -5.91 -2.00 -18.12
CA LEU A 47 -6.92 -1.29 -17.30
C LEU A 47 -7.14 0.14 -17.80
N LEU A 48 -6.07 0.84 -18.17
CA LEU A 48 -6.18 2.19 -18.73
C LEU A 48 -6.89 2.22 -20.09
N ARG A 49 -6.69 1.18 -20.92
CA ARG A 49 -7.41 1.05 -22.20
C ARG A 49 -8.88 0.74 -22.00
N ILE A 50 -9.19 -0.16 -21.06
CA ILE A 50 -10.57 -0.44 -20.65
C ILE A 50 -11.22 0.86 -20.19
N ALA A 51 -10.56 1.60 -19.30
CA ALA A 51 -11.07 2.88 -18.79
C ALA A 51 -11.38 3.88 -19.91
N LYS A 52 -10.50 4.01 -20.89
CA LYS A 52 -10.72 4.88 -22.06
C LYS A 52 -11.88 4.43 -22.93
N ALA A 53 -12.02 3.14 -23.19
CA ALA A 53 -13.09 2.60 -24.04
C ALA A 53 -14.46 2.65 -23.34
N THR A 54 -14.49 2.40 -22.04
CA THR A 54 -15.72 2.23 -21.28
C THR A 54 -16.20 3.53 -20.65
N GLY A 55 -15.27 4.45 -20.36
CA GLY A 55 -15.51 5.68 -19.60
C GLY A 55 -15.43 5.49 -18.09
N ILE A 56 -15.15 4.27 -17.62
CA ILE A 56 -15.05 3.93 -16.20
C ILE A 56 -13.60 4.14 -15.74
N PRO A 57 -13.33 4.92 -14.68
CA PRO A 57 -11.98 5.13 -14.18
C PRO A 57 -11.26 3.81 -13.87
N ALA A 58 -9.96 3.72 -14.21
CA ALA A 58 -9.16 2.53 -13.93
C ALA A 58 -9.11 2.19 -12.43
N ASP A 59 -9.18 3.21 -11.57
CA ASP A 59 -9.21 3.05 -10.12
C ASP A 59 -10.52 2.41 -9.63
N GLU A 60 -11.64 2.67 -10.32
CA GLU A 60 -12.94 2.05 -10.03
C GLU A 60 -12.97 0.59 -10.48
N LEU A 61 -12.35 0.29 -11.63
CA LEU A 61 -12.13 -1.08 -12.09
C LEU A 61 -11.32 -1.86 -11.05
N LEU A 62 -10.21 -1.31 -10.56
CA LEU A 62 -9.38 -1.95 -9.53
C LEU A 62 -10.08 -2.07 -8.18
N ALA A 63 -10.84 -1.06 -7.76
CA ALA A 63 -11.57 -1.06 -6.49
C ALA A 63 -12.71 -2.10 -6.47
N SER A 64 -13.23 -2.50 -7.64
CA SER A 64 -14.25 -3.53 -7.75
C SER A 64 -13.76 -4.92 -7.36
N ASP A 65 -12.44 -5.11 -7.28
CA ASP A 65 -11.82 -6.36 -6.87
C ASP A 65 -11.64 -6.40 -5.35
N HIS A 66 -12.44 -7.22 -4.67
CA HIS A 66 -12.37 -7.37 -3.21
C HIS A 66 -10.97 -7.72 -2.72
N GLU A 67 -10.25 -8.60 -3.44
CA GLU A 67 -8.90 -9.02 -3.05
C GLU A 67 -7.91 -7.85 -3.11
N TYR A 68 -8.01 -7.02 -4.16
CA TYR A 68 -7.20 -5.80 -4.27
C TYR A 68 -7.56 -4.79 -3.17
N SER A 69 -8.85 -4.60 -2.89
CA SER A 69 -9.29 -3.67 -1.85
C SER A 69 -8.80 -4.10 -0.47
N GLU A 70 -8.85 -5.39 -0.14
CA GLU A 70 -8.37 -5.94 1.13
C GLU A 70 -6.86 -5.82 1.25
N GLN A 71 -6.11 -6.14 0.19
CA GLN A 71 -4.65 -5.96 0.17
C GLN A 71 -4.26 -4.50 0.35
N LEU A 72 -4.94 -3.57 -0.33
CA LEU A 72 -4.71 -2.14 -0.19
C LEU A 72 -5.02 -1.65 1.24
N MET A 73 -6.12 -2.13 1.84
CA MET A 73 -6.44 -1.82 3.23
C MET A 73 -5.40 -2.39 4.20
N ALA A 74 -4.93 -3.62 3.97
CA ALA A 74 -3.89 -4.25 4.76
C ALA A 74 -2.56 -3.49 4.67
N ASP A 75 -2.17 -3.06 3.47
CA ASP A 75 -0.96 -2.28 3.23
C ASP A 75 -1.05 -0.89 3.88
N LYS A 76 -2.18 -0.20 3.73
CA LYS A 76 -2.44 1.07 4.43
C LYS A 76 -2.36 0.90 5.94
N LYS A 77 -3.00 -0.14 6.48
CA LYS A 77 -2.97 -0.46 7.92
C LYS A 77 -1.53 -0.75 8.37
N LYS A 78 -0.77 -1.55 7.62
CA LYS A 78 0.64 -1.85 7.91
C LYS A 78 1.49 -0.58 7.92
N LEU A 79 1.30 0.31 6.96
CA LEU A 79 2.00 1.59 6.87
C LEU A 79 1.67 2.51 8.06
N GLN A 80 0.40 2.53 8.50
CA GLN A 80 -0.03 3.25 9.71
C GLN A 80 0.62 2.68 10.98
N TRP A 81 0.58 1.35 11.16
CA TRP A 81 1.21 0.69 12.31
C TRP A 81 2.72 0.92 12.36
N GLN A 82 3.40 0.90 11.22
CA GLN A 82 4.82 1.25 11.13
C GLN A 82 5.09 2.67 11.62
N GLY A 83 4.27 3.65 11.22
CA GLY A 83 4.39 5.03 11.70
C GLY A 83 4.14 5.18 13.21
N ILE A 84 3.17 4.44 13.75
CA ILE A 84 2.87 4.43 15.19
C ILE A 84 4.04 3.83 15.99
N ILE A 85 4.53 2.65 15.58
CA ILE A 85 5.66 1.98 16.25
C ILE A 85 6.89 2.88 16.24
N PHE A 86 7.18 3.52 15.10
CA PHE A 86 8.27 4.48 14.98
C PHE A 86 8.12 5.68 15.93
N THR A 87 6.92 6.27 16.01
CA THR A 87 6.65 7.41 16.92
C THR A 87 6.85 7.00 18.38
N LEU A 88 6.36 5.83 18.78
CA LEU A 88 6.55 5.29 20.13
C LEU A 88 8.02 5.05 20.45
N MET A 89 8.80 4.57 19.48
CA MET A 89 10.23 4.31 19.63
C MET A 89 11.05 5.59 19.81
N LEU A 90 10.71 6.66 19.09
CA LEU A 90 11.32 7.97 19.29
C LEU A 90 10.97 8.56 20.65
N MET A 91 9.69 8.50 21.04
CA MET A 91 9.21 9.02 22.32
C MET A 91 9.89 8.30 23.49
N SER A 92 10.00 6.97 23.45
CA SER A 92 10.70 6.22 24.49
C SER A 92 12.20 6.54 24.54
N GLY A 93 12.85 6.74 23.39
CA GLY A 93 14.23 7.21 23.32
C GLY A 93 14.45 8.56 24.00
N VAL A 94 13.58 9.54 23.74
CA VAL A 94 13.62 10.87 24.37
C VAL A 94 13.40 10.77 25.88
N ILE A 95 12.44 9.96 26.32
CA ILE A 95 12.13 9.77 27.75
C ILE A 95 13.34 9.16 28.49
N LEU A 96 13.99 8.14 27.91
CA LEU A 96 15.14 7.48 28.52
C LEU A 96 16.38 8.39 28.59
N LEU A 97 16.59 9.23 27.58
CA LEU A 97 17.66 10.23 27.64
C LEU A 97 17.35 11.32 28.67
N GLY A 98 16.10 11.78 28.73
CA GLY A 98 15.65 12.75 29.74
C GLY A 98 15.83 12.23 31.17
N SER A 99 15.49 10.96 31.41
CA SER A 99 15.69 10.35 32.73
C SER A 99 17.16 10.17 33.09
N ALA A 100 18.03 9.84 32.12
CA ALA A 100 19.47 9.77 32.31
C ALA A 100 20.07 11.13 32.70
N ILE A 101 19.64 12.20 32.02
CA ILE A 101 20.07 13.58 32.31
C ILE A 101 19.59 14.01 33.69
N PHE A 102 18.32 13.75 34.02
CA PHE A 102 17.77 14.07 35.34
C PHE A 102 18.51 13.33 36.47
N GLY A 103 18.77 12.03 36.28
CA GLY A 103 19.56 11.24 37.22
C GLY A 103 20.95 11.83 37.44
N PHE A 104 21.64 12.20 36.35
CA PHE A 104 22.95 12.86 36.43
C PHE A 104 22.91 14.19 37.20
N LEU A 105 21.91 15.03 36.97
CA LEU A 105 21.75 16.29 37.70
C LEU A 105 21.46 16.08 39.20
N ALA A 106 20.76 15.00 39.55
CA ALA A 106 20.37 14.71 40.93
C ALA A 106 21.48 14.04 41.75
N THR A 107 22.25 13.11 41.16
CA THR A 107 23.24 12.30 41.89
C THR A 107 24.69 12.62 41.53
N GLY A 108 24.93 13.35 40.43
CA GLY A 108 26.27 13.59 39.88
C GLY A 108 26.86 12.37 39.15
N GLU A 109 26.16 11.24 39.11
CA GLU A 109 26.60 10.02 38.43
C GLU A 109 25.83 9.81 37.12
N ILE A 110 26.54 9.35 36.09
CA ILE A 110 25.94 9.10 34.78
C ILE A 110 25.21 7.75 34.79
N PHE A 111 23.91 7.77 34.48
CA PHE A 111 23.11 6.57 34.26
C PHE A 111 23.30 6.05 32.83
N TRP A 112 24.38 5.29 32.64
CA TRP A 112 24.79 4.79 31.33
C TRP A 112 23.77 3.87 30.64
N ILE A 113 23.01 3.07 31.40
CA ILE A 113 22.08 2.09 30.82
C ILE A 113 20.90 2.78 30.11
N PRO A 114 20.12 3.69 30.74
CA PRO A 114 19.08 4.46 30.04
C PRO A 114 19.65 5.32 28.91
N ALA A 115 20.84 5.90 29.09
CA ALA A 115 21.48 6.72 28.06
C ALA A 115 21.82 5.92 26.80
N ALA A 116 22.40 4.72 26.96
CA ALA A 116 22.76 3.85 25.84
C ALA A 116 21.53 3.33 25.09
N ILE A 117 20.49 2.89 25.80
CA ILE A 117 19.24 2.42 25.19
C ILE A 117 18.52 3.56 24.47
N GLY A 118 18.42 4.73 25.09
CA GLY A 118 17.78 5.90 24.49
C GLY A 118 18.49 6.35 23.21
N ALA A 119 19.82 6.42 23.22
CA ALA A 119 20.61 6.74 22.03
C ALA A 119 20.45 5.69 20.92
N PHE A 120 20.43 4.40 21.25
CA PHE A 120 20.20 3.33 20.28
C PHE A 120 18.82 3.43 19.62
N LEU A 121 17.76 3.68 20.40
CA LEU A 121 16.39 3.81 19.88
C LEU A 121 16.23 5.02 18.95
N LEU A 122 16.91 6.14 19.23
CA LEU A 122 16.89 7.29 18.34
C LEU A 122 17.69 7.04 17.05
N ALA A 123 18.85 6.38 17.14
CA ALA A 123 19.67 6.06 15.98
C ALA A 123 18.96 5.06 15.03
N ASP A 124 18.46 3.94 15.57
CA ASP A 124 17.73 2.94 14.78
C ASP A 124 16.39 3.49 14.28
N GLY A 125 15.72 4.31 15.10
CA GLY A 125 14.52 5.03 14.71
C GLY A 125 14.78 5.92 13.49
N SER A 126 15.86 6.70 13.51
CA SER A 126 16.22 7.59 12.40
C SER A 126 16.49 6.83 11.07
N LEU A 127 17.04 5.62 11.15
CA LEU A 127 17.26 4.76 9.99
C LEU A 127 15.96 4.19 9.42
N LEU A 128 15.03 3.80 10.30
CA LEU A 128 13.69 3.38 9.91
C LEU A 128 12.89 4.54 9.30
N ALA A 129 13.02 5.75 9.84
CA ALA A 129 12.41 6.97 9.30
C ALA A 129 12.84 7.21 7.86
N LYS A 130 14.15 7.16 7.60
CA LYS A 130 14.70 7.32 6.25
C LYS A 130 14.10 6.32 5.27
N LYS A 131 14.07 5.03 5.63
CA LYS A 131 13.46 3.98 4.80
C LYS A 131 11.96 4.14 4.59
N TYR A 132 11.24 4.68 5.57
CA TYR A 132 9.80 4.91 5.47
C TYR A 132 9.48 6.06 4.52
N PHE A 133 10.18 7.19 4.65
CA PHE A 133 9.96 8.36 3.80
C PHE A 133 10.46 8.17 2.36
N GLU A 134 11.51 7.38 2.13
CA GLU A 134 12.01 7.06 0.78
C GLU A 134 11.08 6.11 -0.01
N ARG A 135 10.12 5.44 0.64
CA ARG A 135 9.14 4.55 -0.03
C ARG A 135 7.88 5.27 -0.52
N LYS A 136 7.67 6.52 -0.12
CA LYS A 136 6.46 7.30 -0.41
C LYS A 136 6.69 8.20 -1.61
#